data_AF-A0A1H7PGR9-F1
#
_entry.id   AF-A0A1H7PGR9-F1
#
_cell.length_a   1.000
_cell.length_b   1.000
_cell.length_c   1.000
_cell.angle_alpha   90.00
_cell.angle_beta   90.00
_cell.angle_gamma   90.00
#
_symmetry.space_group_name_H-M   'P 1'
#
loop_
_entity.id
_entity.type
_entity.pdbx_description
1 polymer ?
#
loop_
_entity_poly.entity_id
_entity_poly.type
_entity_poly.pdbx_seq_one_letter_code
_entity_poly.pdbx_strand_id
1 'polypeptide(L)'
;MISVPLFFYFGIFLAIVGSIATAWGPGVKDPIIRTFNTEVASIGVCMVLLCYNHVLALLTLLATTVIISLILFRAIIRLEEMGANI
;
A
#
# COMPACT_ATOMS: atom_id res chain seq x y z
N MET A 1 -22.23 -2.13 16.03
CA MET A 1 -21.82 -0.92 15.27
C MET A 1 -20.34 -0.69 15.54
N ILE A 2 -19.48 -0.87 14.54
CA ILE A 2 -18.04 -0.59 14.71
C ILE A 2 -17.88 0.92 14.90
N SER A 3 -17.08 1.33 15.88
CA SER A 3 -16.94 2.74 16.26
C SER A 3 -15.94 3.44 15.34
N VAL A 4 -16.27 4.67 14.91
CA VAL A 4 -15.38 5.53 14.08
C VAL A 4 -13.97 5.66 14.69
N PRO A 5 -13.80 5.80 16.03
CA PRO A 5 -12.48 5.80 16.64
C PRO A 5 -11.68 4.50 16.40
N LEU A 6 -12.33 3.33 16.38
CA LEU A 6 -11.65 2.06 16.12
C LEU A 6 -11.02 2.04 14.72
N PHE A 7 -11.76 2.49 13.70
CA PHE A 7 -11.25 2.60 12.33
C PHE A 7 -10.08 3.58 12.21
N PHE A 8 -10.14 4.71 12.94
CA PHE A 8 -9.06 5.68 12.94
C PHE A 8 -7.78 5.09 13.53
N TYR A 9 -7.85 4.48 14.72
CA TYR A 9 -6.68 3.86 15.35
C TYR A 9 -6.15 2.66 14.57
N PHE A 10 -7.04 1.86 13.99
CA PHE A 10 -6.65 0.74 13.14
C PHE A 10 -6.01 1.19 11.83
N GLY A 11 -6.52 2.27 11.23
CA GLY A 11 -5.92 2.92 10.06
C GLY A 11 -4.52 3.44 10.34
N ILE A 12 -4.30 4.09 11.48
CA ILE A 12 -2.96 4.51 11.93
C ILE A 12 -2.04 3.31 12.13
N PHE A 13 -2.52 2.26 12.79
CA PHE A 13 -1.75 1.04 13.02
C PHE A 13 -1.30 0.40 11.70
N LEU A 14 -2.22 0.24 10.74
CA LEU A 14 -1.93 -0.27 9.40
C LEU A 14 -0.93 0.61 8.64
N ALA A 15 -1.08 1.94 8.72
CA ALA A 15 -0.16 2.87 8.07
C ALA A 15 1.26 2.73 8.61
N ILE A 16 1.43 2.61 9.93
CA ILE A 16 2.74 2.43 10.59
C ILE A 16 3.34 1.07 10.22
N VAL A 17 2.59 -0.02 10.43
CA VAL A 17 3.10 -1.38 10.19
C VAL A 17 3.39 -1.60 8.69
N GLY A 18 2.51 -1.15 7.80
CA GLY A 18 2.71 -1.23 6.36
C GLY A 18 3.92 -0.42 5.89
N SER A 19 4.17 0.75 6.48
CA SER A 19 5.35 1.56 6.15
C SER A 19 6.64 0.89 6.59
N ILE A 20 6.67 0.30 7.79
CA ILE A 20 7.82 -0.47 8.28
C ILE A 20 8.05 -1.71 7.40
N ALA A 21 6.98 -2.45 7.08
CA ALA A 21 7.05 -3.63 6.22
C ALA A 21 7.54 -3.30 4.79
N THR A 22 7.21 -2.10 4.29
CA THR A 22 7.72 -1.59 3.01
C THR A 22 9.20 -1.23 3.10
N ALA A 23 9.61 -0.51 4.15
CA ALA A 23 10.99 -0.08 4.36
C ALA A 23 11.94 -1.27 4.60
N TRP A 24 11.45 -2.33 5.25
CA TRP A 24 12.17 -3.60 5.43
C TRP A 24 12.09 -4.52 4.19
N GLY A 25 11.28 -4.14 3.21
CA GLY A 25 11.08 -4.81 1.93
C GLY A 25 12.35 -5.10 1.09
N PRO A 26 13.48 -4.38 1.19
CA PRO A 26 14.72 -4.77 0.51
C PRO A 26 15.27 -6.14 0.95
N GLY A 27 14.82 -6.68 2.09
CA GLY A 27 15.17 -8.02 2.54
C GLY A 27 14.27 -9.15 2.04
N VAL A 28 13.22 -8.83 1.26
CA VAL A 28 12.25 -9.81 0.73
C VAL A 28 12.66 -10.21 -0.67
N LYS A 29 12.88 -11.51 -0.89
CA LYS A 29 13.31 -12.09 -2.17
C LYS A 29 12.27 -11.91 -3.28
N ASP A 30 10.98 -11.92 -2.93
CA ASP A 30 9.91 -11.79 -3.91
C ASP A 30 9.49 -10.32 -4.10
N PRO A 31 9.71 -9.73 -5.29
CA PRO A 31 9.36 -8.32 -5.58
C PRO A 31 7.85 -8.06 -5.56
N ILE A 32 7.03 -9.11 -5.78
CA ILE A 32 5.58 -9.04 -5.69
C ILE A 32 5.14 -8.77 -4.24
N ILE A 33 5.71 -9.51 -3.29
CA ILE A 33 5.40 -9.35 -1.86
C ILE A 33 5.79 -7.94 -1.39
N ARG A 34 6.92 -7.43 -1.90
CA ARG A 34 7.35 -6.05 -1.61
C ARG A 34 6.34 -5.01 -2.09
N THR A 35 5.73 -5.20 -3.26
CA THR A 35 4.66 -4.33 -3.79
C THR A 35 3.36 -4.45 -2.98
N PHE A 36 3.04 -5.64 -2.47
CA PHE A 36 1.88 -5.79 -1.59
C PHE A 36 2.05 -5.08 -0.24
N ASN A 37 3.27 -5.02 0.31
CA ASN A 37 3.53 -4.29 1.55
C ASN A 37 3.22 -2.80 1.44
N THR A 38 3.42 -2.18 0.26
CA THR A 38 3.06 -0.77 0.04
C THR A 38 1.55 -0.54 0.05
N GLU A 39 0.77 -1.53 -0.38
CA GLU A 39 -0.70 -1.41 -0.39
C GLU A 39 -1.27 -1.47 1.03
N VAL A 40 -0.65 -2.20 1.96
CA VAL A 40 -1.09 -2.23 3.38
C VAL A 40 -1.01 -0.83 4.00
N ALA A 41 0.06 -0.08 3.71
CA ALA A 41 0.20 1.30 4.17
C ALA A 41 -0.88 2.21 3.56
N SER A 42 -1.13 2.06 2.26
CA SER A 42 -2.18 2.81 1.54
C SER A 42 -3.58 2.57 2.13
N ILE A 43 -3.92 1.32 2.45
CA ILE A 43 -5.20 0.96 3.08
C ILE A 43 -5.36 1.65 4.44
N GLY A 44 -4.29 1.75 5.23
CA GLY A 44 -4.29 2.46 6.51
C GLY A 44 -4.63 3.95 6.33
N VAL A 45 -4.01 4.61 5.35
CA VAL A 45 -4.29 6.02 5.02
C VAL A 45 -5.72 6.20 4.50
N CYS A 46 -6.22 5.29 3.67
CA CYS A 46 -7.60 5.27 3.19
C CYS A 46 -8.61 5.20 4.36
N MET A 47 -8.35 4.37 5.37
CA MET A 47 -9.23 4.32 6.56
C MET A 47 -9.25 5.63 7.33
N VAL A 48 -8.11 6.32 7.46
CA VAL A 48 -8.04 7.63 8.11
C VAL A 48 -8.83 8.67 7.32
N LEU A 49 -8.66 8.72 5.98
CA LEU A 49 -9.41 9.64 5.11
C LEU A 49 -10.92 9.40 5.16
N LEU A 50 -11.32 8.13 5.28
CA LEU A 50 -12.73 7.74 5.44
C LEU A 50 -13.31 8.27 6.76
N CYS A 51 -12.54 8.23 7.86
CA CYS A 51 -12.98 8.76 9.17
C CYS A 51 -13.23 10.27 9.15
N TYR A 52 -12.49 11.02 8.34
CA TYR A 52 -12.65 12.48 8.19
C TYR A 52 -13.56 12.89 7.02
N ASN A 53 -14.18 11.93 6.33
CA ASN A 53 -15.03 12.18 5.16
C ASN A 53 -14.33 12.96 4.03
N HIS A 54 -13.01 12.77 3.86
CA HIS A 54 -12.23 13.37 2.77
C HIS A 54 -12.35 12.54 1.49
N VAL A 55 -13.56 12.47 0.93
CA VAL A 55 -13.90 11.57 -0.20
C VAL A 55 -13.04 11.82 -1.44
N LEU A 56 -12.76 13.09 -1.77
CA LEU A 56 -11.93 13.43 -2.92
C LEU A 56 -10.52 12.86 -2.78
N ALA A 57 -9.88 13.09 -1.63
CA ALA A 57 -8.55 12.56 -1.33
C ALA A 57 -8.54 11.02 -1.31
N LEU A 58 -9.57 10.40 -0.73
CA LEU A 58 -9.72 8.96 -0.67
C LEU A 58 -9.77 8.32 -2.07
N LEU A 59 -10.63 8.84 -2.94
CA LEU A 59 -10.78 8.31 -4.30
C LEU A 59 -9.53 8.55 -5.14
N THR A 60 -8.88 9.71 -5.00
CA THR A 60 -7.61 9.97 -5.67
C THR A 60 -6.54 8.99 -5.23
N LEU A 61 -6.39 8.76 -3.91
CA LEU A 61 -5.42 7.83 -3.39
C LEU A 61 -5.68 6.41 -3.91
N LEU A 62 -6.92 5.92 -3.84
CA LEU A 62 -7.30 4.61 -4.36
C LEU A 62 -7.01 4.44 -5.86
N ALA A 63 -7.38 5.44 -6.66
CA ALA A 63 -7.13 5.39 -8.10
C ALA A 63 -5.62 5.38 -8.40
N THR A 64 -4.86 6.24 -7.74
CA THR A 64 -3.41 6.34 -7.92
C THR A 64 -2.69 5.08 -7.46
N THR A 65 -3.06 4.47 -6.33
CA THR A 65 -2.37 3.26 -5.85
C THR A 65 -2.60 2.07 -6.76
N VAL A 66 -3.83 1.89 -7.27
CA VAL A 66 -4.11 0.85 -8.27
C VAL A 66 -3.28 1.06 -9.54
N ILE A 67 -3.22 2.29 -10.05
CA ILE A 67 -2.42 2.60 -11.26
C ILE A 67 -0.93 2.33 -11.01
N ILE A 68 -0.39 2.78 -9.87
CA ILE A 68 1.03 2.57 -9.51
C ILE A 68 1.31 1.07 -9.38
N SER A 69 0.44 0.31 -8.70
CA SER A 69 0.58 -1.13 -8.56
C SER A 69 0.65 -1.84 -9.92
N LEU A 70 -0.23 -1.49 -10.87
CA LEU A 70 -0.18 -2.04 -12.23
C LEU A 70 1.13 -1.72 -12.96
N ILE A 71 1.64 -0.49 -12.82
CA ILE A 71 2.91 -0.08 -13.41
C ILE A 71 4.08 -0.86 -12.78
N LEU A 72 4.08 -1.03 -11.45
CA LEU A 72 5.09 -1.77 -10.72
C LEU A 72 5.10 -3.25 -11.10
N PHE A 73 3.93 -3.89 -11.21
CA PHE A 73 3.84 -5.27 -11.69
C PHE A 73 4.45 -5.43 -13.08
N ARG A 74 4.14 -4.52 -14.00
CA ARG A 74 4.72 -4.52 -15.35
C ARG A 74 6.25 -4.34 -15.31
N ALA A 75 6.76 -3.49 -14.42
CA ALA A 75 8.19 -3.29 -14.25
C ALA A 75 8.88 -4.54 -13.67
N ILE A 76 8.25 -5.20 -12.70
CA ILE A 76 8.76 -6.43 -12.07
C ILE A 76 8.87 -7.56 -13.10
N ILE A 77 7.81 -7.83 -13.86
CA ILE A 77 7.79 -8.87 -14.90
C ILE A 77 8.92 -8.62 -15.91
N ARG A 78 9.11 -7.36 -16.32
CA ARG A 78 10.17 -7.01 -17.27
C ARG A 78 11.57 -7.15 -16.69
N LEU A 79 11.78 -6.89 -15.40
CA LEU A 79 13.07 -7.11 -14.74
C LEU A 79 13.39 -8.61 -14.65
N GLU A 80 12.39 -9.42 -14.36
CA GLU A 80 12.50 -10.89 -14.34
C GLU A 80 12.85 -11.44 -15.74
N GLU A 81 12.20 -10.94 -16.80
CA GLU A 81 12.51 -11.31 -18.19
C GLU A 81 13.93 -10.92 -18.63
N MET A 82 14.49 -9.83 -18.10
CA MET A 82 15.84 -9.38 -18.44
C MET A 82 16.94 -10.14 -17.68
N GLY A 83 16.59 -11.15 -16.88
CA GLY A 83 17.56 -11.93 -16.10
C GLY A 83 18.28 -11.10 -15.03
N ALA A 84 17.74 -9.94 -14.66
CA ALA A 84 18.24 -9.18 -13.53
C ALA A 84 17.94 -10.02 -12.27
N ASN A 85 19.00 -10.48 -11.61
CA ASN A 85 18.89 -11.24 -10.36
C ASN A 85 18.39 -10.27 -9.26
N ILE A 86 17.08 -10.19 -9.12
CA ILE A 86 16.35 -9.42 -8.10
C ILE A 86 16.36 -10.13 -6.76
#